data_AF-A0A2S5THD3-F1
#
_entry.id   AF-A0A2S5THD3-F1
#
_cell.length_a   1.000
_cell.length_b   1.000
_cell.length_c   1.000
_cell.angle_alpha   90.00
_cell.angle_beta   90.00
_cell.angle_gamma   90.00
#
_symmetry.space_group_name_H-M   'P 1'
#
loop_
_entity.id
_entity.type
_entity.pdbx_description
1 polymer ?
#
loop_
_entity_poly.entity_id
_entity_poly.type
_entity_poly.pdbx_seq_one_letter_code
_entity_poly.pdbx_strand_id
1 'polypeptide(L)'
;MNDLSLRGERLFTMDATLQAPPEVIGPVPEGVRINFHVTGGRFEGPRLRGRLRAVGQDAFLLRRDGIGLLEVLLTLETEDGALIDMRYDGQGDFGEEAYERFLRGEIPPDVHLHTFPRLRTAHPAYQWLQRRACVGRGHADLVRSTVRYDIYALG
;
A
#
# COMPACT_ATOMS: atom_id res chain seq x y z
N MET A 1 11.34 -24.48 -24.51
CA MET A 1 11.02 -23.06 -24.24
C MET A 1 10.84 -22.90 -22.75
N ASN A 2 11.41 -21.86 -22.15
CA ASN A 2 11.19 -21.57 -20.73
C ASN A 2 9.78 -20.98 -20.57
N ASP A 3 8.99 -21.54 -19.65
CA ASP A 3 7.66 -21.03 -19.28
C ASP A 3 7.84 -19.67 -18.58
N LEU A 4 7.29 -18.59 -19.17
CA LEU A 4 7.32 -17.22 -18.63
C LEU A 4 5.98 -16.82 -18.00
N SER A 5 5.12 -17.79 -17.70
CA SER A 5 3.83 -17.52 -17.04
C SER A 5 4.05 -16.94 -15.64
N LEU A 6 3.29 -15.90 -15.30
CA LEU A 6 3.35 -15.30 -13.97
C LEU A 6 2.78 -16.27 -12.93
N ARG A 7 3.59 -16.64 -11.94
CA ARG A 7 3.18 -17.45 -10.79
C ARG A 7 3.42 -16.64 -9.52
N GLY A 8 2.51 -16.76 -8.56
CA GLY A 8 2.57 -16.02 -7.30
C GLY A 8 2.21 -16.90 -6.10
N GLU A 9 2.99 -16.78 -5.03
CA GLU A 9 2.70 -17.33 -3.72
C GLU A 9 2.21 -16.20 -2.81
N ARG A 10 1.06 -16.36 -2.16
CA ARG A 10 0.57 -15.36 -1.21
C ARG A 10 1.48 -15.35 0.02
N LEU A 11 2.10 -14.22 0.30
CA LEU A 11 2.94 -14.02 1.49
C LEU A 11 2.08 -13.73 2.72
N PHE A 12 1.21 -12.75 2.63
CA PHE A 12 0.32 -12.31 3.70
C PHE A 12 -0.79 -11.40 3.17
N THR A 13 -1.84 -11.29 3.96
CA THR A 13 -2.86 -10.24 3.85
C THR A 13 -2.52 -9.15 4.86
N MET A 14 -2.72 -7.90 4.51
CA MET A 14 -2.42 -6.74 5.35
C MET A 14 -3.63 -5.82 5.42
N ASP A 15 -4.01 -5.44 6.63
CA ASP A 15 -5.00 -4.42 6.94
C ASP A 15 -4.30 -3.23 7.59
N ALA A 16 -4.41 -2.06 6.99
CA ALA A 16 -3.85 -0.81 7.49
C ALA A 16 -4.98 0.16 7.88
N THR A 17 -4.75 0.89 8.97
CA THR A 17 -5.61 2.01 9.40
C THR A 17 -4.89 3.32 9.10
N LEU A 18 -5.63 4.26 8.52
CA LEU A 18 -5.16 5.58 8.16
C LEU A 18 -5.69 6.62 9.14
N GLN A 19 -4.94 7.71 9.33
CA GLN A 19 -5.42 8.89 10.03
C GLN A 19 -6.57 9.54 9.24
N ALA A 20 -7.60 9.97 9.97
CA ALA A 20 -8.73 10.71 9.43
C ALA A 20 -8.92 12.04 10.20
N PRO A 21 -9.07 13.19 9.51
CA PRO A 21 -8.92 13.37 8.07
C PRO A 21 -7.46 13.17 7.61
N PRO A 22 -7.23 12.88 6.31
CA PRO A 22 -5.88 12.87 5.76
C PRO A 22 -5.30 14.29 5.74
N GLU A 23 -3.97 14.38 5.62
CA GLU A 23 -3.30 15.67 5.43
C GLU A 23 -3.34 16.04 3.94
N VAL A 24 -4.18 17.02 3.60
CA VAL A 24 -4.31 17.51 2.23
C VAL A 24 -3.32 18.64 2.01
N ILE A 25 -2.30 18.39 1.18
CA ILE A 25 -1.39 19.45 0.71
C ILE A 25 -2.09 20.33 -0.33
N GLY A 26 -2.93 19.71 -1.17
CA GLY A 26 -3.77 20.38 -2.15
C GLY A 26 -3.21 20.31 -3.58
N PRO A 27 -3.72 21.15 -4.49
CA PRO A 27 -3.29 21.17 -5.88
C PRO A 27 -1.80 21.53 -6.04
N VAL A 28 -1.12 20.75 -6.87
CA VAL A 28 0.27 20.90 -7.32
C VAL A 28 0.32 20.73 -8.85
N PRO A 29 1.45 21.01 -9.53
CA PRO A 29 1.52 20.92 -11.00
C PRO A 29 1.04 19.58 -11.57
N GLU A 30 1.36 18.47 -10.89
CA GLU A 30 1.09 17.10 -11.31
C GLU A 30 -0.33 16.60 -10.95
N GLY A 31 -1.05 17.27 -10.05
CA GLY A 31 -2.33 16.76 -9.52
C GLY A 31 -2.68 17.33 -8.15
N VAL A 32 -3.40 16.56 -7.32
CA VAL A 32 -3.58 16.88 -5.89
C VAL A 32 -2.69 15.99 -5.05
N ARG A 33 -1.89 16.58 -4.16
CA ARG A 33 -1.05 15.86 -3.21
C ARG A 33 -1.77 15.68 -1.87
N ILE A 34 -1.78 14.46 -1.37
CA ILE A 34 -2.41 14.07 -0.10
C ILE A 34 -1.46 13.13 0.63
N ASN A 35 -1.19 13.39 1.91
CA ASN A 35 -0.46 12.47 2.76
C ASN A 35 -1.45 11.66 3.59
N PHE A 36 -1.44 10.33 3.41
CA PHE A 36 -2.14 9.42 4.29
C PHE A 36 -1.16 8.85 5.31
N HIS A 37 -1.36 9.21 6.58
CA HIS A 37 -0.56 8.71 7.69
C HIS A 37 -1.11 7.37 8.19
N VAL A 38 -0.27 6.36 8.29
CA VAL A 38 -0.65 5.02 8.74
C VAL A 38 -0.51 4.96 10.26
N THR A 39 -1.64 4.76 10.94
CA THR A 39 -1.73 4.76 12.41
C THR A 39 -1.62 3.37 13.01
N GLY A 40 -1.64 2.32 12.19
CA GLY A 40 -1.47 0.95 12.62
C GLY A 40 -2.05 -0.03 11.62
N GLY A 41 -2.19 -1.28 12.07
CA GLY A 41 -2.68 -2.36 11.23
C GLY A 41 -2.12 -3.71 11.63
N ARG A 42 -2.53 -4.74 10.90
CA ARG A 42 -2.06 -6.11 11.08
C ARG A 42 -1.73 -6.73 9.73
N PHE A 43 -0.82 -7.69 9.74
CA PHE A 43 -0.58 -8.55 8.60
C PHE A 43 -0.52 -10.01 9.04
N GLU A 44 -1.02 -10.89 8.18
CA GLU A 44 -1.14 -12.31 8.49
C GLU A 44 -0.96 -13.17 7.24
N GLY A 45 -0.06 -14.14 7.34
CA GLY A 45 0.22 -15.15 6.35
C GLY A 45 0.99 -16.33 6.95
N PRO A 46 1.29 -17.37 6.15
CA PRO A 46 1.83 -18.63 6.66
C PRO A 46 3.17 -18.51 7.39
N ARG A 47 4.01 -17.57 6.96
CA ARG A 47 5.38 -17.35 7.49
C ARG A 47 5.62 -15.95 8.03
N LEU A 48 4.60 -15.08 7.97
CA LEU A 48 4.69 -13.67 8.32
C LEU A 48 3.41 -13.27 9.03
N ARG A 49 3.52 -12.91 10.30
CA ARG A 49 2.41 -12.42 11.12
C ARG A 49 2.91 -11.31 12.03
N GLY A 50 2.10 -10.28 12.20
CA GLY A 50 2.43 -9.18 13.10
C GLY A 50 1.58 -7.94 12.89
N ARG A 51 2.19 -6.78 13.12
CA ARG A 51 1.55 -5.46 13.13
C ARG A 51 2.28 -4.43 12.28
N LEU A 52 1.54 -3.43 11.84
CA LEU A 52 2.12 -2.23 11.24
C LEU A 52 2.45 -1.26 12.38
N ARG A 53 3.65 -0.65 12.35
CA ARG A 53 3.96 0.45 13.26
C ARG A 53 3.27 1.74 12.80
N ALA A 54 2.90 2.58 13.76
CA ALA A 54 2.26 3.88 13.54
C ALA A 54 3.26 4.97 13.09
N VAL A 55 4.02 4.69 12.04
CA VAL A 55 5.06 5.58 11.48
C VAL A 55 5.04 5.60 9.95
N GLY A 56 4.08 4.89 9.34
CA GLY A 56 4.01 4.77 7.88
C GLY A 56 3.32 5.96 7.24
N GLN A 57 3.58 6.16 5.95
CA GLN A 57 2.97 7.22 5.15
C GLN A 57 2.80 6.76 3.71
N ASP A 58 1.69 7.16 3.08
CA ASP A 58 1.52 7.21 1.63
C ASP A 58 1.54 8.67 1.18
N ALA A 59 2.55 9.05 0.39
CA ALA A 59 2.64 10.37 -0.25
C ALA A 59 1.82 10.38 -1.56
N PHE A 60 0.51 10.17 -1.43
CA PHE A 60 -0.39 9.94 -2.54
C PHE A 60 -0.57 11.15 -3.47
N LEU A 61 -0.63 10.90 -4.79
CA LEU A 61 -0.95 11.90 -5.81
C LEU A 61 -2.17 11.48 -6.63
N LEU A 62 -3.22 12.30 -6.63
CA LEU A 62 -4.32 12.16 -7.58
C LEU A 62 -4.05 13.00 -8.84
N ARG A 63 -3.78 12.34 -9.97
CA ARG A 63 -3.61 13.01 -11.26
C ARG A 63 -4.93 13.59 -11.77
N ARG A 64 -4.83 14.54 -12.70
CA ARG A 64 -6.00 15.17 -13.35
C ARG A 64 -6.88 14.19 -14.15
N ASP A 65 -6.32 13.08 -14.61
CA ASP A 65 -7.04 12.02 -15.33
C ASP A 65 -7.64 10.95 -14.40
N GLY A 66 -7.64 11.17 -13.09
CA GLY A 66 -8.28 10.27 -12.13
C GLY A 66 -7.41 9.10 -11.66
N ILE A 67 -6.17 8.99 -12.14
CA ILE A 67 -5.24 7.97 -11.67
C ILE A 67 -4.58 8.44 -10.37
N GLY A 68 -4.79 7.67 -9.31
CA GLY A 68 -4.08 7.82 -8.04
C GLY A 68 -2.76 7.08 -8.05
N LEU A 69 -1.67 7.76 -7.70
CA LEU A 69 -0.33 7.18 -7.55
C LEU A 69 0.02 7.08 -6.07
N LEU A 70 0.53 5.91 -5.69
CA LEU A 70 0.93 5.60 -4.33
C LEU A 70 2.44 5.66 -4.20
N GLU A 71 2.92 6.22 -3.09
CA GLU A 71 4.33 6.28 -2.73
C GLU A 71 4.45 6.00 -1.23
N VAL A 72 4.54 4.72 -0.89
CA VAL A 72 4.33 4.26 0.49
C VAL A 72 5.61 3.79 1.14
N LEU A 73 5.76 4.18 2.41
CA LEU A 73 6.72 3.63 3.34
C LEU A 73 6.00 3.10 4.59
N LEU A 74 6.35 1.90 5.02
CA LEU A 74 5.83 1.23 6.21
C LEU A 74 6.99 0.59 6.99
N THR A 75 6.79 0.41 8.30
CA THR A 75 7.57 -0.52 9.10
C THR A 75 6.64 -1.60 9.63
N LEU A 76 6.86 -2.84 9.20
CA LEU A 76 6.18 -4.02 9.75
C LEU A 76 7.00 -4.56 10.93
N GLU A 77 6.30 -5.00 11.97
CA GLU A 77 6.90 -5.69 13.11
C GLU A 77 6.24 -7.06 13.26
N THR A 78 7.03 -8.12 13.14
CA THR A 78 6.56 -9.50 13.32
C THR A 78 6.34 -9.83 14.80
N GLU A 79 5.60 -10.89 15.09
CA GLU A 79 5.34 -11.31 16.48
C GLU A 79 6.61 -11.70 17.25
N ASP A 80 7.64 -12.19 16.56
CA ASP A 80 8.96 -12.48 17.12
C ASP A 80 9.90 -11.25 17.14
N GLY A 81 9.39 -10.06 16.82
CA GLY A 81 10.07 -8.78 17.00
C GLY A 81 10.98 -8.35 15.85
N ALA A 82 10.95 -9.03 14.70
CA ALA A 82 11.68 -8.58 13.53
C ALA A 82 11.05 -7.33 12.92
N LEU A 83 11.88 -6.36 12.55
CA LEU A 83 11.46 -5.18 11.79
C LEU A 83 11.70 -5.40 10.30
N ILE A 84 10.71 -5.04 9.49
CA ILE A 84 10.76 -5.12 8.03
C ILE A 84 10.40 -3.72 7.47
N ASP A 85 11.36 -3.09 6.80
CA ASP A 85 11.14 -1.92 5.95
C ASP A 85 10.38 -2.37 4.71
N MET A 86 9.16 -1.87 4.54
CA MET A 86 8.34 -2.14 3.36
C MET A 86 8.11 -0.83 2.64
N ARG A 87 8.57 -0.74 1.39
CA ARG A 87 8.28 0.40 0.51
C ARG A 87 7.60 -0.09 -0.75
N TYR A 88 6.62 0.65 -1.22
CA TYR A 88 5.95 0.30 -2.46
C TYR A 88 5.45 1.52 -3.21
N ASP A 89 5.52 1.38 -4.51
CA ASP A 89 4.85 2.26 -5.47
C ASP A 89 3.62 1.52 -5.99
N GLY A 90 2.64 2.24 -6.49
CA GLY A 90 1.43 1.64 -7.03
C GLY A 90 0.47 2.63 -7.65
N GLN A 91 -0.66 2.11 -8.12
CA GLN A 91 -1.73 2.94 -8.66
C GLN A 91 -3.12 2.38 -8.38
N GLY A 92 -4.09 3.28 -8.40
CA GLY A 92 -5.52 2.99 -8.43
C GLY A 92 -6.23 3.89 -9.44
N ASP A 93 -7.33 3.39 -10.01
CA ASP A 93 -8.22 4.18 -10.86
C ASP A 93 -9.37 4.71 -10.01
N PHE A 94 -9.45 6.03 -9.85
CA PHE A 94 -10.48 6.70 -9.07
C PHE A 94 -11.64 7.17 -9.97
N GLY A 95 -11.54 6.97 -11.29
CA GLY A 95 -12.43 7.45 -12.34
C GLY A 95 -11.99 8.78 -12.94
N GLU A 96 -12.27 9.00 -14.24
CA GLU A 96 -11.81 10.17 -15.00
C GLU A 96 -12.17 11.52 -14.34
N GLU A 97 -13.31 11.60 -13.65
CA GLU A 97 -13.78 12.81 -12.97
C GLU A 97 -13.31 12.93 -11.51
N ALA A 98 -12.49 12.00 -11.01
CA ALA A 98 -12.11 11.93 -9.60
C ALA A 98 -11.42 13.19 -9.10
N TYR A 99 -10.58 13.80 -9.94
CA TYR A 99 -9.89 15.04 -9.60
C TYR A 99 -10.89 16.17 -9.33
N GLU A 100 -11.84 16.38 -10.24
CA GLU A 100 -12.86 17.42 -10.10
C GLU A 100 -13.82 17.13 -8.94
N ARG A 101 -14.16 15.86 -8.72
CA ARG A 101 -14.93 15.41 -7.55
C ARG A 101 -14.21 15.71 -6.25
N PHE A 102 -12.91 15.43 -6.18
CA PHE A 102 -12.09 15.73 -5.02
C PHE A 102 -12.11 17.23 -4.68
N LEU A 103 -11.99 18.10 -5.69
CA LEU A 103 -12.05 19.56 -5.49
C LEU A 103 -13.40 20.03 -4.91
N ARG A 104 -14.47 19.26 -5.10
CA ARG A 104 -15.79 19.49 -4.50
C ARG A 104 -15.97 18.82 -3.12
N GLY A 105 -14.94 18.17 -2.60
CA GLY A 105 -15.00 17.41 -1.35
C GLY A 105 -15.67 16.03 -1.48
N GLU A 106 -15.84 15.54 -2.71
CA GLU A 106 -16.38 14.20 -2.97
C GLU A 106 -15.24 13.20 -3.11
N ILE A 107 -15.32 12.10 -2.35
CA ILE A 107 -14.32 11.03 -2.37
C ILE A 107 -15.02 9.75 -2.86
N PRO A 108 -14.44 8.96 -3.79
CA PRO A 108 -14.99 7.66 -4.12
C PRO A 108 -14.94 6.74 -2.88
N PRO A 109 -15.97 5.92 -2.64
CA PRO A 109 -16.02 5.10 -1.44
C PRO A 109 -14.99 3.96 -1.46
N ASP A 110 -14.63 3.49 -2.66
CA ASP A 110 -14.00 2.20 -2.90
C ASP A 110 -13.08 2.28 -4.11
N VAL A 111 -11.82 1.85 -3.95
CA VAL A 111 -10.84 1.88 -5.04
C VAL A 111 -9.96 0.64 -5.00
N HIS A 112 -9.84 -0.04 -6.15
CA HIS A 112 -8.88 -1.12 -6.34
C HIS A 112 -7.46 -0.60 -6.60
N LEU A 113 -6.49 -1.21 -5.93
CA LEU A 113 -5.09 -0.78 -5.93
C LEU A 113 -4.18 -1.91 -6.39
N HIS A 114 -3.17 -1.57 -7.17
CA HIS A 114 -2.11 -2.48 -7.58
C HIS A 114 -0.75 -1.89 -7.17
N THR A 115 0.06 -2.69 -6.48
CA THR A 115 1.30 -2.20 -5.85
C THR A 115 2.47 -3.14 -6.12
N PHE A 116 3.69 -2.63 -5.95
CA PHE A 116 4.94 -3.37 -6.17
C PHE A 116 5.84 -3.28 -4.93
N PRO A 117 5.57 -4.10 -3.89
CA PRO A 117 6.31 -4.00 -2.64
C PRO A 117 7.74 -4.51 -2.70
N ARG A 118 8.59 -3.79 -1.98
CA ARG A 118 9.98 -4.16 -1.70
C ARG A 118 10.12 -4.27 -0.18
N LEU A 119 10.55 -5.44 0.28
CA LEU A 119 10.69 -5.78 1.69
C LEU A 119 12.18 -5.87 2.03
N ARG A 120 12.59 -5.28 3.15
CA ARG A 120 13.97 -5.34 3.65
C ARG A 120 14.00 -5.57 5.15
N THR A 121 14.87 -6.45 5.60
CA THR A 121 15.09 -6.72 7.02
C THR A 121 16.53 -7.18 7.29
N ALA A 122 17.04 -6.86 8.48
CA ALA A 122 18.28 -7.41 8.99
C ALA A 122 18.09 -8.76 9.71
N HIS A 123 16.85 -9.13 10.03
CA HIS A 123 16.58 -10.29 10.88
C HIS A 123 16.92 -11.62 10.16
N PRO A 124 17.78 -12.49 10.73
CA PRO A 124 18.26 -13.70 10.06
C PRO A 124 17.16 -14.64 9.56
N ALA A 125 16.09 -14.82 10.33
CA ALA A 125 14.98 -15.72 9.97
C ALA A 125 14.18 -15.26 8.74
N TYR A 126 14.27 -13.97 8.38
CA TYR A 126 13.49 -13.36 7.30
C TYR A 126 14.34 -12.91 6.10
N GLN A 127 15.64 -13.26 6.07
CA GLN A 127 16.54 -12.91 4.97
C GLN A 127 16.11 -13.48 3.60
N TRP A 128 15.27 -14.52 3.59
CA TRP A 128 14.71 -15.07 2.36
C TRP A 128 13.85 -14.05 1.60
N LEU A 129 13.28 -13.03 2.26
CA LEU A 129 12.51 -11.95 1.63
C LEU A 129 13.34 -11.13 0.64
N GLN A 130 14.65 -11.02 0.89
CA GLN A 130 15.57 -10.26 0.03
C GLN A 130 15.74 -10.84 -1.37
N ARG A 131 15.18 -12.03 -1.60
CA ARG A 131 15.25 -12.77 -2.86
C ARG A 131 13.88 -12.89 -3.54
N ARG A 132 12.89 -12.11 -3.11
CA ARG A 132 11.51 -12.17 -3.63
C ARG A 132 11.13 -10.85 -4.27
N ALA A 133 10.68 -10.90 -5.52
CA ALA A 133 9.91 -9.81 -6.14
C ALA A 133 8.45 -9.95 -5.70
N CYS A 134 7.79 -8.84 -5.37
CA CYS A 134 6.42 -8.89 -4.86
C CYS A 134 5.47 -8.01 -5.66
N VAL A 135 4.21 -8.43 -5.69
CA VAL A 135 3.06 -7.65 -6.18
C VAL A 135 1.98 -7.63 -5.11
N GLY A 136 1.25 -6.53 -5.02
CA GLY A 136 0.12 -6.39 -4.12
C GLY A 136 -1.16 -6.06 -4.90
N ARG A 137 -2.27 -6.64 -4.46
CA ARG A 137 -3.61 -6.25 -4.89
C ARG A 137 -4.36 -5.77 -3.67
N GLY A 138 -4.96 -4.61 -3.75
CA GLY A 138 -5.59 -3.99 -2.60
C GLY A 138 -6.87 -3.27 -2.92
N HIS A 139 -7.41 -2.74 -1.85
CA HIS A 139 -8.68 -2.07 -1.81
C HIS A 139 -8.68 -1.05 -0.69
N ALA A 140 -8.99 0.20 -1.00
CA ALA A 140 -9.15 1.27 -0.03
C ALA A 140 -10.63 1.54 0.24
N ASP A 141 -11.01 1.44 1.52
CA ASP A 141 -12.27 1.97 2.04
C ASP A 141 -11.97 3.33 2.66
N LEU A 142 -12.22 4.39 1.89
CA LEU A 142 -11.89 5.76 2.28
C LEU A 142 -12.91 6.33 3.28
N VAL A 143 -14.10 5.72 3.38
CA VAL A 143 -15.10 6.08 4.40
C VAL A 143 -14.64 5.64 5.78
N ARG A 144 -14.06 4.43 5.88
CA ARG A 144 -13.51 3.89 7.13
C ARG A 144 -12.05 4.24 7.36
N SER A 145 -11.39 4.89 6.39
CA SER A 145 -9.96 5.20 6.42
C SER A 145 -9.12 3.94 6.64
N THR A 146 -9.44 2.87 5.90
CA THR A 146 -8.72 1.59 5.96
C THR A 146 -8.33 1.11 4.58
N VAL A 147 -7.21 0.41 4.50
CA VAL A 147 -6.75 -0.22 3.25
C VAL A 147 -6.40 -1.68 3.52
N ARG A 148 -6.86 -2.56 2.64
CA ARG A 148 -6.50 -3.98 2.66
C ARG A 148 -5.66 -4.32 1.44
N TYR A 149 -4.63 -5.13 1.61
CA TYR A 149 -3.83 -5.71 0.53
C TYR A 149 -3.62 -7.21 0.72
N ASP A 150 -3.68 -7.96 -0.37
CA ASP A 150 -3.03 -9.27 -0.48
C ASP A 150 -1.68 -9.10 -1.18
N ILE A 151 -0.60 -9.54 -0.51
CA ILE A 151 0.77 -9.45 -1.02
C ILE A 151 1.23 -10.83 -1.47
N TYR A 152 1.78 -10.89 -2.69
CA TYR A 152 2.28 -12.10 -3.32
C TYR A 152 3.75 -11.96 -3.67
N ALA A 153 4.52 -13.03 -3.45
CA ALA A 153 5.85 -13.17 -4.02
C ALA A 153 5.75 -13.87 -5.38
N LEU A 154 6.45 -13.34 -6.37
CA LEU A 154 6.56 -13.95 -7.69
C LEU A 154 7.48 -15.18 -7.64
N GLY A 155 7.09 -16.22 -8.38
CA GLY A 155 7.77 -17.52 -8.51
C GLY A 155 8.83 -17.56 -9.59
#